data_AF-A0A7I7Z390-F1
#
_entry.id   AF-A0A7I7Z390-F1
#
_cell.length_a   1.000
_cell.length_b   1.000
_cell.length_c   1.000
_cell.angle_alpha   90.00
_cell.angle_beta   90.00
_cell.angle_gamma   90.00
#
_symmetry.space_group_name_H-M   'P 1'
#
loop_
_entity.id
_entity.type
_entity.pdbx_description
1 polymer ?
#
loop_
_entity_poly.entity_id
_entity_poly.type
_entity_poly.pdbx_seq_one_letter_code
_entity_poly.pdbx_strand_id
1 'polypeptide(L)'
;MRAPSLKPAGPSGLLGKLMAEVRNEFRSNVLEFGPEDPVFGGAECRVEGCERTARGRGLCEGHRQRWHEEGRPSLERFAVSTDPRWRRRQPNQRCRVPGCGYGSARGGMCGLHAQRWERAGRPSLAGWLAEPQPFKQPAPGATCRIPHCELWPQGTSAFCQTHTNTWKGQRQTRH
;
A
#
# COMPACT_ATOMS: atom_id res chain seq x y z
N MET A 1 35.56 2.94 -54.39
CA MET A 1 34.65 3.88 -53.73
C MET A 1 34.64 3.58 -52.24
N ARG A 2 35.12 4.51 -51.40
CA ARG A 2 35.14 4.36 -49.94
C ARG A 2 33.76 4.72 -49.40
N ALA A 3 33.16 3.82 -48.60
CA ALA A 3 31.95 4.14 -47.86
C ALA A 3 32.22 5.30 -46.88
N PRO A 4 31.33 6.30 -46.77
CA PRO A 4 31.50 7.36 -45.79
C PRO A 4 31.32 6.81 -44.37
N SER A 5 32.30 7.10 -43.52
CA SER A 5 32.24 6.87 -42.08
C SER A 5 31.17 7.77 -41.49
N LEU A 6 29.99 7.22 -41.20
CA LEU A 6 28.96 7.91 -40.42
C LEU A 6 29.49 8.09 -38.99
N LYS A 7 29.71 9.34 -38.57
CA LYS A 7 29.97 9.69 -37.17
C LYS A 7 28.78 9.20 -36.33
N PRO A 8 29.00 8.63 -35.13
CA PRO A 8 27.90 8.22 -34.27
C PRO A 8 27.04 9.45 -33.95
N ALA A 9 25.75 9.35 -34.24
CA ALA A 9 24.79 10.39 -33.92
C ALA A 9 24.84 10.63 -32.41
N GLY A 10 25.20 11.86 -32.02
CA GLY A 10 25.06 12.29 -30.64
C GLY A 10 23.60 12.13 -30.19
N PRO A 11 23.33 12.01 -28.88
CA PRO A 11 22.00 11.71 -28.40
C PRO A 11 21.00 12.77 -28.86
N SER A 12 20.02 12.38 -29.69
CA SER A 12 18.99 13.29 -30.19
C SER A 12 17.94 13.54 -29.11
N GLY A 13 17.66 14.82 -28.83
CA GLY A 13 16.65 15.27 -27.86
C GLY A 13 17.11 15.33 -26.39
N LEU A 14 16.27 15.92 -25.53
CA LEU A 14 16.56 16.11 -24.10
C LEU A 14 16.80 14.78 -23.36
N LEU A 15 16.02 13.75 -23.70
CA LEU A 15 16.18 12.41 -23.13
C LEU A 15 17.55 11.81 -23.48
N GLY A 16 17.98 11.96 -24.74
CA GLY A 16 19.29 11.48 -25.16
C GLY A 16 20.42 12.16 -24.39
N LYS A 17 20.36 13.49 -24.26
CA LYS A 17 21.35 14.26 -23.49
C LYS A 17 21.38 13.82 -22.03
N LEU A 18 20.22 13.62 -21.41
CA LEU A 18 20.12 13.09 -20.05
C LEU A 18 20.77 11.70 -19.93
N MET A 19 20.41 10.76 -20.82
CA MET A 19 20.94 9.39 -20.77
C MET A 19 22.44 9.32 -21.01
N ALA A 20 23.03 10.26 -21.75
CA ALA A 20 24.47 10.35 -21.92
C ALA A 20 25.20 10.70 -20.61
N GLU A 21 24.61 11.55 -19.77
CA GLU A 21 25.17 11.97 -18.48
C GLU A 21 24.86 10.98 -17.34
N VAL A 22 23.73 10.27 -17.40
CA VAL A 22 23.37 9.25 -16.40
C VAL A 22 24.40 8.12 -16.42
N ARG A 23 24.99 7.78 -15.27
CA ARG A 23 25.93 6.65 -15.14
C ARG A 23 25.25 5.33 -15.52
N ASN A 24 25.99 4.41 -16.13
CA ASN A 24 25.44 3.18 -16.73
C ASN A 24 24.57 2.37 -15.78
N GLU A 25 24.98 2.26 -14.51
CA GLU A 25 24.27 1.50 -13.48
C GLU A 25 22.87 2.06 -13.16
N PHE A 26 22.58 3.31 -13.51
CA PHE A 26 21.26 3.94 -13.34
C PHE A 26 20.45 4.04 -14.64
N ARG A 27 20.93 3.45 -15.75
CA ARG A 27 20.21 3.41 -17.03
C ARG A 27 19.18 2.27 -17.11
N SER A 28 19.13 1.40 -16.11
CA SER A 28 18.16 0.30 -16.01
C SER A 28 16.80 0.81 -15.51
N ASN A 29 15.71 0.18 -15.98
CA ASN A 29 14.37 0.38 -15.44
C ASN A 29 14.22 -0.20 -14.01
N VAL A 30 15.10 -1.13 -13.63
CA VAL A 30 15.14 -1.77 -12.32
C VAL A 30 16.52 -1.54 -11.71
N LEU A 31 16.55 -0.90 -10.55
CA LEU A 31 17.78 -0.70 -9.77
C LEU A 31 17.93 -1.86 -8.79
N GLU A 32 19.03 -2.59 -8.90
CA GLU A 32 19.38 -3.68 -8.00
C GLU A 32 20.48 -3.23 -7.05
N PHE A 33 20.30 -3.50 -5.75
CA PHE A 33 21.25 -3.13 -4.71
C PHE A 33 21.70 -4.38 -3.97
N GLY A 34 23.01 -4.53 -3.80
CA GLY A 34 23.58 -5.64 -3.04
C GLY A 34 23.34 -5.49 -1.53
N PRO A 35 23.47 -6.58 -0.76
CA PRO A 35 23.29 -6.56 0.69
C PRO A 35 24.31 -5.66 1.42
N GLU A 36 25.46 -5.41 0.81
CA GLU A 36 26.53 -4.54 1.33
C GLU A 36 26.29 -3.04 1.03
N ASP A 37 25.24 -2.69 0.29
CA ASP A 37 24.97 -1.28 -0.04
C ASP A 37 24.67 -0.47 1.24
N PRO A 38 25.37 0.66 1.48
CA PRO A 38 25.26 1.40 2.74
C PRO A 38 23.88 2.05 2.96
N VAL A 39 23.05 2.15 1.93
CA VAL A 39 21.75 2.85 1.96
C VAL A 39 20.59 1.86 1.83
N PHE A 40 20.68 0.97 0.84
CA PHE A 40 19.64 0.03 0.42
C PHE A 40 19.92 -1.41 0.88
N GLY A 41 21.17 -1.71 1.21
CA GLY A 41 21.60 -3.00 1.73
C GLY A 41 21.20 -3.22 3.18
N GLY A 42 21.49 -4.42 3.68
CA GLY A 42 21.17 -4.87 5.02
C GLY A 42 20.43 -6.21 5.06
N ALA A 43 20.52 -6.87 6.22
CA ALA A 43 19.84 -8.15 6.45
C ALA A 43 18.32 -8.03 6.26
N GLU A 44 17.70 -9.11 5.80
CA GLU A 44 16.24 -9.21 5.69
C GLU A 44 15.56 -9.19 7.07
N CYS A 45 14.27 -8.90 7.07
CA CYS A 45 13.45 -8.97 8.26
C CYS A 45 13.41 -10.41 8.79
N ARG A 46 13.56 -10.60 10.10
CA ARG A 46 13.48 -11.91 10.76
C ARG A 46 12.11 -12.59 10.64
N VAL A 47 11.07 -11.85 10.26
CA VAL A 47 9.73 -12.41 10.07
C VAL A 47 9.70 -13.19 8.76
N GLU A 48 9.46 -14.49 8.83
CA GLU A 48 9.41 -15.39 7.67
C GLU A 48 8.38 -14.91 6.64
N GLY A 49 8.77 -14.79 5.36
CA GLY A 49 7.92 -14.24 4.30
C GLY A 49 7.90 -12.70 4.22
N CYS A 50 8.78 -12.00 4.95
CA CYS A 50 8.97 -10.56 4.83
C CYS A 50 10.29 -10.18 4.15
N GLU A 51 10.22 -9.83 2.86
CA GLU A 51 11.36 -9.46 2.01
C GLU A 51 11.89 -8.03 2.25
N ARG A 52 11.52 -7.38 3.37
CA ARG A 52 11.95 -6.00 3.64
C ARG A 52 13.25 -5.98 4.41
N THR A 53 14.14 -5.05 4.07
CA THR A 53 15.37 -4.79 4.83
C THR A 53 15.08 -4.45 6.30
N ALA A 54 15.79 -5.11 7.20
CA ALA A 54 15.76 -4.80 8.62
C ALA A 54 16.38 -3.42 8.88
N ARG A 55 15.74 -2.64 9.76
CA ARG A 55 16.19 -1.29 10.16
C ARG A 55 16.50 -1.18 11.66
N GLY A 56 16.40 -2.30 12.39
CA GLY A 56 16.80 -2.39 13.79
C GLY A 56 16.22 -3.65 14.46
N ARG A 57 16.98 -4.24 15.39
CA ARG A 57 16.61 -5.50 16.09
C ARG A 57 16.31 -6.68 15.14
N GLY A 58 16.83 -6.64 13.91
CA GLY A 58 16.52 -7.65 12.87
C GLY A 58 15.10 -7.56 12.31
N LEU A 59 14.37 -6.46 12.55
CA LEU A 59 13.01 -6.25 12.04
C LEU A 59 12.98 -5.10 11.04
N CYS A 60 12.13 -5.21 10.02
CA CYS A 60 11.76 -4.06 9.19
C CYS A 60 11.01 -3.03 10.04
N GLU A 61 10.92 -1.77 9.58
CA GLU A 61 10.26 -0.70 10.33
C GLU A 61 8.81 -1.06 10.74
N GLY A 62 8.04 -1.67 9.84
CA GLY A 62 6.64 -2.03 10.11
C GLY A 62 6.49 -3.12 11.18
N HIS A 63 7.37 -4.13 11.16
CA HIS A 63 7.37 -5.18 12.19
C HIS A 63 7.96 -4.69 13.50
N ARG A 64 8.98 -3.82 13.47
CA ARG A 64 9.52 -3.17 14.67
C ARG A 64 8.45 -2.34 15.39
N GLN A 65 7.64 -1.60 14.63
CA GLN A 65 6.52 -0.84 15.19
C GLN A 65 5.48 -1.78 15.85
N ARG A 66 5.08 -2.85 15.16
CA ARG A 66 4.12 -3.83 15.70
C ARG A 66 4.66 -4.51 16.97
N TRP A 67 5.91 -4.95 16.94
CA TRP A 67 6.59 -5.51 18.11
C TRP A 67 6.57 -4.55 19.31
N HIS A 68 6.76 -3.25 19.06
CA HIS A 68 6.67 -2.23 20.11
C HIS A 68 5.24 -2.09 20.66
N GLU A 69 4.23 -2.08 19.78
CA GLU A 69 2.81 -1.99 20.17
C GLU A 69 2.33 -3.21 20.95
N GLU A 70 2.90 -4.40 20.69
CA GLU A 70 2.62 -5.65 21.42
C GLU A 70 3.38 -5.76 22.76
N GLY A 71 4.03 -4.68 23.21
CA GLY A 71 4.72 -4.66 24.50
C GLY A 71 6.10 -5.31 24.48
N ARG A 72 6.74 -5.37 23.31
CA ARG A 72 8.12 -5.86 23.13
C ARG A 72 8.36 -7.30 23.63
N PRO A 73 7.58 -8.30 23.16
CA PRO A 73 7.81 -9.71 23.49
C PRO A 73 9.19 -10.20 23.01
N SER A 74 9.58 -11.45 23.30
CA SER A 74 10.84 -11.98 22.74
C SER A 74 10.83 -11.96 21.21
N LEU A 75 11.97 -11.63 20.61
CA LEU A 75 12.07 -11.48 19.16
C LEU A 75 11.84 -12.81 18.43
N GLU A 76 12.26 -13.95 18.97
CA GLU A 76 11.95 -15.25 18.34
C GLU A 76 10.44 -15.49 18.32
N ARG A 77 9.76 -15.30 19.45
CA ARG A 77 8.31 -15.51 19.56
C ARG A 77 7.55 -14.59 18.62
N PHE A 78 7.93 -13.31 18.60
CA PHE A 78 7.30 -12.34 17.72
C PHE A 78 7.48 -12.70 16.25
N ALA A 79 8.70 -13.07 15.84
CA ALA A 79 9.03 -13.34 14.45
C ALA A 79 8.20 -14.49 13.85
N VAL A 80 7.85 -15.49 14.66
CA VAL A 80 7.02 -16.64 14.23
C VAL A 80 5.52 -16.40 14.34
N SER A 81 5.06 -15.49 15.23
CA SER A 81 3.63 -15.29 15.48
C SER A 81 3.03 -14.13 14.68
N THR A 82 3.85 -13.17 14.27
CA THR A 82 3.37 -11.97 13.59
C THR A 82 3.05 -12.21 12.13
N ASP A 83 1.98 -11.59 11.61
CA ASP A 83 1.67 -11.61 10.19
C ASP A 83 2.84 -11.00 9.36
N PRO A 84 3.38 -11.70 8.35
CA PRO A 84 4.52 -11.22 7.56
C PRO A 84 4.18 -10.05 6.65
N ARG A 85 2.89 -9.85 6.35
CA ARG A 85 2.44 -8.76 5.51
C ARG A 85 2.66 -7.43 6.20
N TRP A 86 3.24 -6.51 5.44
CA TRP A 86 3.33 -5.12 5.84
C TRP A 86 1.92 -4.54 6.04
N ARG A 87 1.71 -3.70 7.07
CA ARG A 87 0.37 -3.17 7.39
C ARG A 87 -0.35 -2.53 6.20
N ARG A 88 0.37 -1.86 5.29
CA ARG A 88 -0.25 -1.26 4.10
C ARG A 88 -0.60 -2.25 2.98
N ARG A 89 -0.09 -3.49 3.06
CA ARG A 89 -0.51 -4.61 2.19
C ARG A 89 -1.64 -5.43 2.81
N GLN A 90 -1.93 -5.26 4.10
CA GLN A 90 -3.10 -5.91 4.69
C GLN A 90 -4.38 -5.30 4.09
N PRO A 91 -5.38 -6.13 3.77
CA PRO A 91 -6.65 -5.61 3.30
C PRO A 91 -7.22 -4.64 4.31
N ASN A 92 -7.57 -3.45 3.84
CA ASN A 92 -8.37 -2.53 4.63
C ASN A 92 -9.65 -3.25 5.08
N GLN A 93 -10.04 -3.05 6.33
CA GLN A 93 -11.21 -3.71 6.90
C GLN A 93 -12.46 -3.35 6.09
N ARG A 94 -13.27 -4.36 5.75
CA ARG A 94 -14.56 -4.18 5.06
C ARG A 94 -15.64 -3.68 6.02
N CYS A 95 -16.70 -3.09 5.49
CA CYS A 95 -17.88 -2.74 6.26
C CYS A 95 -18.47 -3.99 6.94
N ARG A 96 -18.87 -3.86 8.20
CA ARG A 96 -19.51 -4.93 8.97
C ARG A 96 -20.94 -5.25 8.51
N VAL A 97 -21.60 -4.34 7.78
CA VAL A 97 -22.92 -4.62 7.21
C VAL A 97 -22.81 -5.77 6.21
N PRO A 98 -23.57 -6.86 6.36
CA PRO A 98 -23.54 -7.99 5.45
C PRO A 98 -23.73 -7.56 3.98
N GLY A 99 -22.88 -8.07 3.10
CA GLY A 99 -22.92 -7.76 1.66
C GLY A 99 -22.31 -6.41 1.25
N CYS A 100 -21.92 -5.54 2.19
CA CYS A 100 -21.29 -4.26 1.87
C CYS A 100 -19.77 -4.40 1.69
N GLY A 101 -19.29 -4.29 0.45
CA GLY A 101 -17.86 -4.39 0.10
C GLY A 101 -17.05 -3.10 0.28
N TYR A 102 -17.65 -2.01 0.77
CA TYR A 102 -16.93 -0.77 1.03
C TYR A 102 -15.99 -0.86 2.24
N GLY A 103 -14.94 -0.05 2.27
CA GLY A 103 -14.03 0.04 3.40
C GLY A 103 -14.66 0.63 4.65
N SER A 104 -14.32 0.05 5.80
CA SER A 104 -14.71 0.57 7.12
C SER A 104 -13.99 1.88 7.44
N ALA A 105 -14.68 2.76 8.17
CA ALA A 105 -14.14 4.01 8.69
C ALA A 105 -14.34 4.08 10.21
N ARG A 106 -15.58 4.23 10.69
CA ARG A 106 -15.92 4.38 12.11
C ARG A 106 -16.82 3.24 12.55
N GLY A 107 -16.60 2.72 13.76
CA GLY A 107 -17.41 1.61 14.30
C GLY A 107 -17.39 0.32 13.46
N GLY A 108 -16.37 0.14 12.61
CA GLY A 108 -16.29 -0.98 11.66
C GLY A 108 -17.25 -0.89 10.47
N MET A 109 -17.91 0.26 10.26
CA MET A 109 -18.83 0.50 9.14
C MET A 109 -18.24 1.48 8.14
N CYS A 110 -18.68 1.42 6.89
CA CYS A 110 -18.34 2.43 5.89
C CYS A 110 -18.93 3.80 6.27
N GLY A 111 -18.45 4.88 5.65
CA GLY A 111 -18.90 6.24 6.01
C GLY A 111 -20.42 6.43 5.94
N LEU A 112 -21.09 5.82 4.95
CA LEU A 112 -22.55 5.89 4.81
C LEU A 112 -23.30 5.15 5.92
N HIS A 113 -22.90 3.91 6.22
CA HIS A 113 -23.53 3.10 7.27
C HIS A 113 -23.25 3.66 8.66
N ALA A 114 -22.04 4.15 8.91
CA ALA A 114 -21.70 4.84 10.15
C ALA A 114 -22.55 6.11 10.35
N GLN A 115 -22.71 6.93 9.30
CA GLN A 115 -23.54 8.13 9.37
C GLN A 115 -25.02 7.81 9.65
N ARG A 116 -25.57 6.76 9.03
CA ARG A 116 -26.96 6.35 9.29
C ARG A 116 -27.16 5.86 10.72
N TRP A 117 -26.22 5.06 11.22
CA TRP A 117 -26.24 4.58 12.60
C TRP A 117 -26.18 5.74 13.60
N GLU A 118 -25.33 6.74 13.34
CA GLU A 118 -25.26 7.96 14.15
C GLU A 118 -26.58 8.74 14.11
N ARG A 119 -27.19 8.91 12.93
CA ARG A 119 -28.50 9.59 12.78
C ARG A 119 -29.65 8.85 13.45
N ALA A 120 -29.58 7.52 13.54
CA ALA A 120 -30.55 6.70 14.25
C ALA A 120 -30.37 6.74 15.78
N GLY A 121 -29.46 7.56 16.30
CA GLY A 121 -29.22 7.67 17.74
C GLY A 121 -28.32 6.59 18.31
N ARG A 122 -27.51 5.93 17.48
CA ARG A 122 -26.56 4.87 17.88
C ARG A 122 -27.24 3.72 18.64
N PRO A 123 -28.26 3.07 18.05
CA PRO A 123 -28.85 1.86 18.63
C PRO A 123 -27.78 0.75 18.79
N SER A 124 -28.12 -0.35 19.47
CA SER A 124 -27.17 -1.45 19.67
C SER A 124 -26.55 -1.89 18.33
N LEU A 125 -25.21 -1.99 18.29
CA LEU A 125 -24.51 -2.32 17.05
C LEU A 125 -24.92 -3.70 16.51
N ALA A 126 -25.13 -4.67 17.40
CA ALA A 126 -25.57 -6.01 17.01
C ALA A 126 -26.94 -5.98 16.33
N GLY A 127 -27.93 -5.29 16.91
CA GLY A 127 -29.25 -5.14 16.30
C GLY A 127 -29.20 -4.38 14.97
N TRP A 128 -28.42 -3.29 14.94
CA TRP A 128 -28.24 -2.49 13.73
C TRP A 128 -27.65 -3.28 12.55
N LEU A 129 -26.70 -4.18 12.83
CA LEU A 129 -26.06 -5.02 11.81
C LEU A 129 -26.90 -6.23 11.40
N ALA A 130 -27.86 -6.65 12.24
CA ALA A 130 -28.80 -7.72 11.92
C ALA A 130 -29.87 -7.27 10.92
N GLU A 131 -30.22 -5.98 10.92
CA GLU A 131 -31.17 -5.40 9.99
C GLU A 131 -30.57 -5.19 8.59
N PRO A 132 -31.27 -5.56 7.50
CA PRO A 132 -30.81 -5.30 6.14
C PRO A 132 -30.66 -3.80 5.87
N GLN A 133 -29.43 -3.32 5.75
CA GLN A 133 -29.15 -1.92 5.47
C GLN A 133 -28.92 -1.70 3.96
N PRO A 134 -29.61 -0.74 3.32
CA PRO A 134 -29.47 -0.55 1.89
C PRO A 134 -28.08 0.00 1.52
N PHE A 135 -27.50 -0.48 0.43
CA PHE A 135 -26.28 0.06 -0.17
C PHE A 135 -26.34 -0.07 -1.69
N LYS A 136 -25.61 0.79 -2.40
CA LYS A 136 -25.45 0.70 -3.85
C LYS A 136 -24.17 -0.08 -4.15
N GLN A 137 -24.29 -1.18 -4.88
CA GLN A 137 -23.13 -1.91 -5.37
C GLN A 137 -22.47 -1.14 -6.53
N PRO A 138 -21.13 -1.18 -6.67
CA PRO A 138 -20.47 -0.72 -7.87
C PRO A 138 -20.77 -1.68 -9.04
N ALA A 139 -20.24 -1.38 -10.23
CA ALA A 139 -20.32 -2.29 -11.35
C ALA A 139 -19.81 -3.70 -10.96
N PRO A 140 -20.42 -4.78 -11.48
CA PRO A 140 -19.97 -6.14 -11.19
C PRO A 140 -18.47 -6.31 -11.42
N GLY A 141 -17.78 -6.94 -10.46
CA GLY A 141 -16.33 -7.15 -10.50
C GLY A 141 -15.46 -5.94 -10.15
N ALA A 142 -16.04 -4.75 -9.91
CA ALA A 142 -15.27 -3.57 -9.56
C ALA A 142 -14.62 -3.70 -8.17
N THR A 143 -13.30 -3.63 -8.14
CA THR A 143 -12.46 -3.65 -6.93
C THR A 143 -11.49 -2.47 -6.93
N CYS A 144 -10.95 -2.16 -5.75
CA CYS A 144 -9.91 -1.16 -5.60
C CYS A 144 -8.70 -1.51 -6.47
N ARG A 145 -8.20 -0.56 -7.26
CA ARG A 145 -7.05 -0.76 -8.15
C ARG A 145 -5.70 -1.00 -7.44
N ILE A 146 -5.66 -0.97 -6.11
CA ILE A 146 -4.44 -1.29 -5.37
C ILE A 146 -4.33 -2.82 -5.30
N PRO A 147 -3.23 -3.43 -5.78
CA PRO A 147 -3.03 -4.86 -5.68
C PRO A 147 -3.24 -5.35 -4.24
N HIS A 148 -3.87 -6.50 -4.08
CA HIS A 148 -4.21 -7.10 -2.77
C HIS A 148 -5.27 -6.37 -1.93
N CYS A 149 -6.00 -5.40 -2.52
CA CYS A 149 -7.15 -4.76 -1.86
C CYS A 149 -8.46 -5.14 -2.55
N GLU A 150 -9.28 -5.95 -1.88
CA GLU A 150 -10.54 -6.47 -2.43
C GLU A 150 -11.76 -5.57 -2.18
N LEU A 151 -11.57 -4.44 -1.48
CA LEU A 151 -12.65 -3.50 -1.20
C LEU A 151 -13.18 -2.84 -2.48
N TRP A 152 -14.45 -2.45 -2.43
CA TRP A 152 -15.08 -1.69 -3.51
C TRP A 152 -14.50 -0.27 -3.65
N PRO A 153 -14.38 0.24 -4.89
CA PRO A 153 -13.98 1.62 -5.16
C PRO A 153 -15.06 2.60 -4.70
N GLN A 154 -14.66 3.80 -4.28
CA GLN A 154 -15.58 4.80 -3.75
C GLN A 154 -15.85 5.94 -4.73
N GLY A 155 -17.15 6.20 -4.97
CA GLY A 155 -17.59 7.29 -5.84
C GLY A 155 -17.05 7.10 -7.25
N THR A 156 -16.40 8.14 -7.79
CA THR A 156 -15.74 8.11 -9.10
C THR A 156 -14.26 7.68 -9.02
N SER A 157 -13.74 7.37 -7.83
CA SER A 157 -12.35 6.95 -7.67
C SER A 157 -12.16 5.50 -8.10
N ALA A 158 -11.01 5.19 -8.73
CA ALA A 158 -10.58 3.81 -8.95
C ALA A 158 -10.10 3.09 -7.67
N PHE A 159 -10.15 3.77 -6.52
CA PHE A 159 -9.63 3.28 -5.25
C PHE A 159 -10.71 3.24 -4.16
N CYS A 160 -10.52 2.41 -3.15
CA CYS A 160 -11.35 2.43 -1.93
C CYS A 160 -11.08 3.71 -1.11
N GLN A 161 -11.98 4.05 -0.19
CA GLN A 161 -11.93 5.28 0.62
C GLN A 161 -10.55 5.57 1.23
N THR A 162 -9.92 4.58 1.88
CA THR A 162 -8.62 4.75 2.55
C THR A 162 -7.50 5.06 1.56
N HIS A 163 -7.49 4.37 0.41
CA HIS A 163 -6.53 4.61 -0.65
C HIS A 163 -6.78 5.94 -1.36
N THR A 164 -8.04 6.32 -1.59
CA THR A 164 -8.39 7.65 -2.12
C THR A 164 -7.92 8.76 -1.19
N ASN A 165 -8.07 8.61 0.13
CA ASN A 165 -7.62 9.61 1.11
C ASN A 165 -6.09 9.73 1.11
N THR A 166 -5.40 8.60 1.11
CA THR A 166 -3.93 8.56 1.02
C THR A 166 -3.44 9.23 -0.27
N TRP A 167 -4.06 8.92 -1.41
CA TRP A 167 -3.74 9.51 -2.71
C TRP A 167 -3.96 11.03 -2.75
N LYS A 168 -5.09 11.51 -2.22
CA LYS A 168 -5.38 12.95 -2.16
C LYS A 168 -4.39 13.70 -1.26
N GLY A 169 -4.04 13.14 -0.10
CA GLY A 169 -3.07 13.74 0.81
C GLY A 169 -1.70 13.94 0.16
N GLN A 170 -1.21 12.94 -0.58
CA GLN A 170 0.09 13.04 -1.25
C GLN A 170 0.12 13.99 -2.46
N ARG A 171 -1.04 14.27 -3.10
CA ARG A 171 -1.13 15.28 -4.15
C ARG A 171 -1.07 16.71 -3.61
N GLN A 172 -1.46 16.93 -2.36
CA GLN A 172 -1.50 18.26 -1.74
C GLN A 172 -0.16 18.67 -1.12
N THR A 173 0.70 17.71 -0.76
CA THR A 173 2.03 17.94 -0.20
C THR A 173 3.15 18.07 -1.27
N ARG A 174 2.79 18.37 -2.52
CA ARG A 174 3.72 18.58 -3.65
C ARG A 174 3.76 20.06 -4.10
N HIS A 175 3.74 20.98 -3.13
CA HIS A 175 4.03 22.39 -3.33
C HIS A 175 5.29 22.78 -2.58
#